data_AF-A0A4Y9NHD4-F1
#
_entry.id   AF-A0A4Y9NHD4-F1
#
_cell.length_a   1.000
_cell.length_b   1.000
_cell.length_c   1.000
_cell.angle_alpha   90.00
_cell.angle_beta   90.00
_cell.angle_gamma   90.00
#
_symmetry.space_group_name_H-M   'P 1'
#
loop_
_entity.id
_entity.type
_entity.pdbx_description
1 polymer ?
#
loop_
_entity_poly.entity_id
_entity_poly.type
_entity_poly.pdbx_seq_one_letter_code
_entity_poly.pdbx_strand_id
1 'polypeptide(L)'
;MRTGPGGDAADPFGTEALRRAVLRAWTDSPARFREDANAEEDLVRGGYRDRLLVELAQNAADAAVRGGVPGRLRLELAGDLLRAANTGAPLDAAGVQGLATLRASAKRDEAATVGRFGVGFAAVLAVSDEPAVVSTTGSVRFSARRTRAEVAALPAVAAELARRDGAVPVLRLPWPADGAPPEGFATEVVLQLRAGTRATVAAGLEALSAELLLALPGLDTVEVVLDGALRTLSAARSPDRVRLTDGDTTTDWQVARRTGELATDLLTGRPVEERHRRSWTVTWAVPLDEDGDPVPLTGAQVVHAPTPSDEPLSLPVRLIAPFPLGPDRRHVAPGPVTEALVEAAADTFADLVAGLAPVPALLRLVPRVGLAGAALDAALNRAVLDRLAATSWLPVAGERDLRQAPARAAVLDDATDERIHALAGVLPGLLPAEWSRRTDGPALSALGIRRIGIAEAVEAVRGVDRPVAWWARLYAALDGADREELAALPVPLVDGRTAHGPAGVLLPDEALPVARLGALGLRLAEPDAVAPPAAQI
;
A
#
# COMPACT_ATOMS: atom_id res chain seq x y z
N MET A 1 37.49 55.19 -1.99
CA MET A 1 36.24 54.54 -2.46
C MET A 1 35.66 53.79 -1.28
N ARG A 2 34.62 54.34 -0.64
CA ARG A 2 34.03 53.79 0.60
C ARG A 2 33.22 52.54 0.27
N THR A 3 33.53 51.44 0.93
CA THR A 3 32.70 50.24 1.03
C THR A 3 31.36 50.60 1.67
N GLY A 4 30.27 50.46 0.93
CA GLY A 4 28.92 50.61 1.47
C GLY A 4 28.60 49.48 2.46
N PRO A 5 27.75 49.73 3.48
CA PRO A 5 27.30 48.69 4.40
C PRO A 5 26.42 47.71 3.61
N GLY A 6 26.68 46.41 3.74
CA GLY A 6 25.76 45.39 3.26
C GLY A 6 24.41 45.59 3.95
N GLY A 7 23.35 45.77 3.18
CA GLY A 7 22.01 45.95 3.75
C GLY A 7 21.68 44.77 4.66
N ASP A 8 21.26 45.06 5.89
CA ASP A 8 20.70 44.06 6.78
C ASP A 8 19.47 43.46 6.08
N ALA A 9 19.61 42.22 5.58
CA ALA A 9 18.46 41.45 5.16
C ALA A 9 17.49 41.37 6.35
N ALA A 10 16.21 41.67 6.11
CA ALA A 10 15.19 41.54 7.15
C ALA A 10 15.26 40.13 7.77
N ASP A 11 15.22 40.04 9.11
CA ASP A 11 15.24 38.77 9.85
C ASP A 11 13.83 38.45 10.41
N PRO A 12 12.83 38.15 9.55
CA PRO A 12 11.45 37.92 9.98
C PRO A 12 11.30 36.67 10.88
N PHE A 13 12.34 35.82 10.93
CA PHE A 13 12.34 34.57 11.68
C PHE A 13 13.15 34.62 12.98
N GLY A 14 13.77 35.76 13.30
CA GLY A 14 14.59 35.90 14.51
C GLY A 14 15.81 34.96 14.54
N THR A 15 16.39 34.67 13.38
CA THR A 15 17.55 33.78 13.22
C THR A 15 18.75 34.23 14.04
N GLU A 16 18.94 35.53 14.25
CA GLU A 16 20.02 36.05 15.11
C GLU A 16 19.84 35.62 16.58
N ALA A 17 18.62 35.66 17.10
CA ALA A 17 18.33 35.24 18.47
C ALA A 17 18.56 33.73 18.66
N LEU A 18 18.14 32.92 17.68
CA LEU A 18 18.39 31.48 17.65
C LEU A 18 19.89 31.18 17.64
N ARG A 19 20.64 31.80 16.70
CA ARG A 19 22.10 31.63 16.58
C ARG A 19 22.83 32.00 17.88
N ARG A 20 22.48 33.15 18.48
CA ARG A 20 23.08 33.59 19.76
C ARG A 20 22.79 32.61 20.90
N ALA A 21 21.59 32.04 20.98
CA ALA A 21 21.26 31.07 22.01
C ALA A 21 22.10 29.78 21.89
N VAL A 22 22.26 29.27 20.67
CA VAL A 22 23.09 28.07 20.40
C VAL A 22 24.56 28.33 20.71
N LEU A 23 25.13 29.44 20.23
CA LEU A 23 26.53 29.77 20.48
C LEU A 23 26.84 29.96 21.97
N ARG A 24 25.91 30.56 22.74
CA ARG A 24 26.02 30.63 24.21
C ARG A 24 26.04 29.23 24.83
N ALA A 25 25.11 28.36 24.44
CA ALA A 25 25.06 27.00 24.96
C ALA A 25 26.33 26.19 24.68
N TRP A 26 26.93 26.34 23.49
CA TRP A 26 28.20 25.70 23.16
C TRP A 26 29.38 26.29 23.92
N THR A 27 29.36 27.61 24.17
CA THR A 27 30.38 28.30 24.97
C THR A 27 30.33 27.84 26.43
N ASP A 28 29.13 27.76 27.00
CA ASP A 28 28.90 27.33 28.37
C ASP A 28 29.18 25.82 28.55
N SER A 29 29.00 25.02 27.50
CA SER A 29 29.24 23.58 27.52
C SER A 29 29.73 23.05 26.16
N PRO A 30 31.05 22.84 25.99
CA PRO A 30 31.61 22.22 24.78
C PRO A 30 31.07 20.81 24.50
N ALA A 31 30.58 20.10 25.54
CA ALA A 31 29.90 18.82 25.38
C ALA A 31 28.61 18.95 24.55
N ARG A 32 27.86 20.06 24.65
CA ARG A 32 26.66 20.32 23.83
C ARG A 32 26.98 20.46 22.35
N PHE A 33 28.07 21.16 22.02
CA PHE A 33 28.55 21.22 20.63
C PHE A 33 28.83 19.83 20.07
N ARG A 34 29.51 18.97 20.84
CA ARG A 34 29.80 17.59 20.46
C ARG A 34 28.52 16.76 20.30
N GLU A 35 27.56 16.89 21.21
CA GLU A 35 26.26 16.21 21.13
C GLU A 35 25.48 16.61 19.87
N ASP A 36 25.44 17.91 19.55
CA ASP A 36 24.79 18.42 18.35
C ASP A 36 25.47 17.91 17.07
N ALA A 37 26.80 17.94 17.03
CA ALA A 37 27.58 17.43 15.90
C ALA A 37 27.38 15.93 15.69
N ASN A 38 27.43 15.13 16.77
CA ASN A 38 27.18 13.69 16.69
C ASN A 38 25.74 13.38 16.25
N ALA A 39 24.75 14.09 16.81
CA ALA A 39 23.35 13.87 16.45
C ALA A 39 23.07 14.15 14.97
N GLU A 40 23.72 15.17 14.40
CA GLU A 40 23.62 15.48 12.97
C GLU A 40 24.36 14.46 12.11
N GLU A 41 25.58 14.07 12.48
CA GLU A 41 26.36 13.06 11.75
C GLU A 41 25.67 11.69 11.72
N ASP A 42 25.05 11.27 12.84
CA ASP A 42 24.28 10.02 12.91
C ASP A 42 23.10 10.05 11.93
N LEU A 43 22.42 11.20 11.80
CA LEU A 43 21.35 11.39 10.83
C LEU A 43 21.90 11.36 9.39
N VAL A 44 23.09 11.87 9.11
CA VAL A 44 23.66 11.82 7.76
C VAL A 44 24.16 10.42 7.38
N ARG A 45 24.79 9.70 8.32
CA ARG A 45 25.40 8.37 8.08
C ARG A 45 24.38 7.23 8.03
N GLY A 46 23.21 7.37 8.67
CA GLY A 46 22.18 6.32 8.80
C GLY A 46 21.42 5.93 7.53
N GLY A 47 21.95 6.19 6.32
CA GLY A 47 21.30 5.82 5.04
C GLY A 47 20.38 6.88 4.43
N TYR A 48 20.44 8.13 4.89
CA TYR A 48 19.54 9.20 4.43
C TYR A 48 19.79 9.68 2.99
N ARG A 49 20.87 9.23 2.32
CA ARG A 49 21.10 9.52 0.89
C ARG A 49 19.95 9.02 0.02
N ASP A 50 19.42 7.83 0.33
CA ASP A 50 18.36 7.19 -0.46
C ASP A 50 16.97 7.74 -0.12
N ARG A 51 16.87 8.59 0.90
CA ARG A 51 15.60 9.16 1.40
C ARG A 51 15.42 10.64 1.09
N LEU A 52 16.47 11.34 0.65
CA LEU A 52 16.45 12.79 0.40
C LEU A 52 15.20 13.26 -0.37
N LEU A 53 14.93 12.63 -1.51
CA LEU A 53 13.84 13.05 -2.40
C LEU A 53 12.47 12.76 -1.79
N VAL A 54 12.32 11.64 -1.09
CA VAL A 54 11.07 11.28 -0.40
C VAL A 54 10.80 12.20 0.78
N GLU A 55 11.83 12.57 1.54
CA GLU A 55 11.72 13.53 2.66
C GLU A 55 11.35 14.94 2.16
N LEU A 56 11.92 15.38 1.04
CA LEU A 56 11.53 16.63 0.38
C LEU A 56 10.07 16.56 -0.08
N ALA A 57 9.65 15.44 -0.68
CA ALA A 57 8.28 15.23 -1.09
C ALA A 57 7.29 15.18 0.09
N GLN A 58 7.67 14.53 1.19
CA GLN A 58 6.85 14.50 2.40
C GLN A 58 6.68 15.90 3.00
N ASN A 59 7.77 16.69 3.08
CA ASN A 59 7.69 18.08 3.53
C ASN A 59 6.76 18.92 2.64
N ALA A 60 6.79 18.70 1.33
CA ALA A 60 5.90 19.34 0.38
C ALA A 60 4.43 18.92 0.57
N ALA A 61 4.17 17.62 0.76
CA ALA A 61 2.83 17.10 1.05
C ALA A 61 2.26 17.71 2.34
N ASP A 62 3.05 17.73 3.42
CA ASP A 62 2.66 18.30 4.71
C ASP A 62 2.38 19.81 4.60
N ALA A 63 3.17 20.54 3.79
CA ALA A 63 2.94 21.95 3.53
C ALA A 63 1.65 22.20 2.75
N ALA A 64 1.36 21.39 1.73
CA ALA A 64 0.13 21.49 0.95
C ALA A 64 -1.11 21.23 1.81
N VAL A 65 -1.11 20.16 2.60
CA VAL A 65 -2.20 19.83 3.55
C VAL A 65 -2.42 20.96 4.53
N ARG A 66 -1.36 21.49 5.15
CA ARG A 66 -1.45 22.61 6.08
C ARG A 66 -1.93 23.91 5.43
N GLY A 67 -1.58 24.12 4.16
CA GLY A 67 -2.04 25.25 3.36
C GLY A 67 -3.47 25.10 2.84
N GLY A 68 -4.04 23.89 2.87
CA GLY A 68 -5.35 23.59 2.29
C GLY A 68 -5.39 23.80 0.77
N VAL A 69 -4.27 23.57 0.08
CA VAL A 69 -4.13 23.79 -1.38
C VAL A 69 -3.67 22.51 -2.09
N PRO A 70 -3.91 22.39 -3.41
CA PRO A 70 -3.36 21.31 -4.21
C PRO A 70 -1.84 21.21 -4.08
N GLY A 71 -1.36 19.99 -3.84
CA GLY A 71 0.05 19.73 -3.55
C GLY A 71 0.87 19.56 -4.81
N ARG A 72 1.78 20.51 -5.06
CA ARG A 72 2.73 20.46 -6.16
C ARG A 72 4.15 20.54 -5.62
N LEU A 73 5.00 19.66 -6.12
CA LEU A 73 6.44 19.67 -5.88
C LEU A 73 7.17 19.76 -7.23
N ARG A 74 8.20 20.59 -7.31
CA ARG A 74 9.14 20.63 -8.43
C ARG A 74 10.53 20.33 -7.93
N LEU A 75 11.11 19.24 -8.40
CA LEU A 75 12.48 18.80 -8.16
C LEU A 75 13.30 19.11 -9.41
N GLU A 76 14.24 20.04 -9.32
CA GLU A 76 15.07 20.46 -10.46
C GLU A 76 16.55 20.32 -10.15
N LEU A 77 17.25 19.50 -10.93
CA LEU A 77 18.69 19.35 -10.89
C LEU A 77 19.31 19.96 -12.16
N ALA A 78 20.05 21.05 -11.99
CA ALA A 78 20.78 21.74 -13.05
C ALA A 78 22.25 21.93 -12.63
N GLY A 79 23.18 21.30 -13.36
CA GLY A 79 24.58 21.25 -12.94
C GLY A 79 24.70 20.58 -11.56
N ASP A 80 25.30 21.27 -10.60
CA ASP A 80 25.44 20.83 -9.20
C ASP A 80 24.42 21.50 -8.26
N LEU A 81 23.32 22.04 -8.77
CA LEU A 81 22.29 22.70 -7.97
C LEU A 81 20.99 21.89 -8.01
N LEU A 82 20.58 21.38 -6.84
CA LEU A 82 19.26 20.77 -6.65
C LEU A 82 18.31 21.79 -6.01
N ARG A 83 17.14 21.99 -6.62
CA ARG A 83 16.03 22.80 -6.12
C ARG A 83 14.81 21.93 -5.89
N ALA A 84 14.13 22.17 -4.77
CA ALA A 84 12.86 21.52 -4.45
C ALA A 84 11.83 22.58 -4.06
N ALA A 85 10.98 22.99 -5.00
CA ALA A 85 9.96 24.02 -4.80
C ALA A 85 8.59 23.38 -4.56
N ASN A 86 7.85 23.84 -3.55
CA ASN A 86 6.54 23.29 -3.20
C ASN A 86 5.46 24.35 -2.96
N THR A 87 4.22 23.99 -3.29
CA THR A 87 3.02 24.74 -2.87
C THR A 87 2.69 24.44 -1.41
N GLY A 88 1.80 25.22 -0.81
CA GLY A 88 1.34 25.01 0.56
C GLY A 88 1.62 26.18 1.49
N ALA A 89 1.56 25.90 2.79
CA ALA A 89 1.88 26.87 3.82
C ALA A 89 3.36 27.31 3.73
N PRO A 90 3.65 28.63 3.68
CA PRO A 90 5.01 29.14 3.59
C PRO A 90 5.81 28.88 4.88
N LEU A 91 7.14 29.04 4.80
CA LEU A 91 8.02 28.96 5.96
C LEU A 91 7.66 30.03 6.99
N ASP A 92 7.70 29.69 8.28
CA ASP A 92 7.49 30.64 9.36
C ASP A 92 8.59 30.50 10.44
N ALA A 93 8.57 31.41 11.42
CA ALA A 93 9.57 31.45 12.48
C ALA A 93 9.65 30.14 13.29
N ALA A 94 8.52 29.48 13.55
CA ALA A 94 8.53 28.20 14.25
C ALA A 94 9.07 27.07 13.36
N GLY A 95 8.82 27.13 12.04
CA GLY A 95 9.44 26.25 11.05
C GLY A 95 10.96 26.39 11.06
N VAL A 96 11.50 27.62 11.04
CA VAL A 96 12.95 27.85 11.14
C VAL A 96 13.52 27.35 12.47
N GLN A 97 12.82 27.57 13.59
CA GLN A 97 13.22 27.01 14.86
C GLN A 97 13.25 25.47 14.81
N GLY A 98 12.24 24.84 14.22
CA GLY A 98 12.17 23.39 14.02
C GLY A 98 13.35 22.85 13.21
N LEU A 99 13.68 23.52 12.09
CA LEU A 99 14.87 23.22 11.28
C LEU A 99 16.17 23.35 12.07
N ALA A 100 16.26 24.33 12.97
CA ALA A 100 17.44 24.60 13.78
C ALA A 100 17.60 23.67 15.00
N THR A 101 16.54 22.93 15.36
CA THR A 101 16.53 22.05 16.52
C THR A 101 16.47 20.55 16.15
N LEU A 102 17.62 19.85 16.12
CA LEU A 102 17.64 18.39 16.01
C LEU A 102 16.95 17.78 17.24
N ARG A 103 16.00 16.87 16.97
CA ARG A 103 15.25 16.05 17.95
C ARG A 103 14.29 16.77 18.91
N ALA A 104 14.26 18.11 18.96
CA ALA A 104 13.15 18.80 19.61
C ALA A 104 11.97 18.87 18.63
N SER A 105 11.32 17.72 18.39
CA SER A 105 9.97 17.75 17.82
C SER A 105 9.09 18.45 18.85
N ALA A 106 8.94 19.78 18.76
CA ALA A 106 7.87 20.49 19.43
C ALA A 106 6.55 20.11 18.74
N LYS A 107 6.09 18.88 18.97
CA LYS A 107 4.70 18.45 18.75
C LYS A 107 3.92 18.67 20.06
N ARG A 108 4.09 19.85 20.67
CA ARG A 108 3.34 20.22 21.87
C ARG A 108 2.04 20.88 21.45
N ASP A 109 0.96 20.17 21.78
CA ASP A 109 -0.42 20.64 21.92
C ASP A 109 -1.02 21.34 20.70
N GLU A 110 -1.50 20.54 19.75
CA GLU A 110 -2.75 20.77 19.03
C GLU A 110 -3.14 19.48 18.30
N ALA A 111 -4.25 18.87 18.71
CA ALA A 111 -4.85 17.78 17.96
C ALA A 111 -5.21 18.31 16.55
N ALA A 112 -4.57 17.72 15.53
CA ALA A 112 -4.64 18.02 14.09
C ALA A 112 -3.50 18.89 13.47
N THR A 113 -2.57 19.47 14.24
CA THR A 113 -1.49 20.29 13.65
C THR A 113 -0.19 19.48 13.50
N VAL A 114 0.03 18.87 12.33
CA VAL A 114 1.24 18.12 11.97
C VAL A 114 2.47 19.07 11.96
N GLY A 115 3.48 18.70 12.76
CA GLY A 115 4.68 19.48 13.05
C GLY A 115 5.49 19.96 11.83
N ARG A 116 6.05 21.17 11.98
CA ARG A 116 6.82 21.89 10.96
C ARG A 116 8.23 21.30 10.86
N PHE A 117 8.52 20.66 9.73
CA PHE A 117 9.81 20.05 9.35
C PHE A 117 10.34 19.03 10.36
N GLY A 118 10.05 17.75 10.10
CA GLY A 118 10.56 16.66 10.93
C GLY A 118 12.08 16.51 10.87
N VAL A 119 12.61 15.60 11.69
CA VAL A 119 14.01 15.12 11.65
C VAL A 119 14.52 14.71 10.26
N GLY A 120 13.61 14.54 9.30
CA GLY A 120 13.90 14.24 7.89
C GLY A 120 14.62 15.34 7.12
N PHE A 121 14.50 16.62 7.50
CA PHE A 121 15.21 17.69 6.78
C PHE A 121 16.75 17.54 6.85
N ALA A 122 17.29 16.91 7.89
CA ALA A 122 18.72 16.62 7.98
C ALA A 122 19.26 15.77 6.81
N ALA A 123 18.39 15.09 6.06
CA ALA A 123 18.76 14.36 4.85
C ALA A 123 19.46 15.24 3.81
N VAL A 124 19.16 16.54 3.76
CA VAL A 124 19.81 17.48 2.82
C VAL A 124 21.32 17.57 3.04
N LEU A 125 21.78 17.35 4.27
CA LEU A 125 23.20 17.35 4.62
C LEU A 125 23.94 16.11 4.11
N ALA A 126 23.23 15.12 3.56
CA ALA A 126 23.85 14.02 2.85
C ALA A 126 24.40 14.45 1.47
N VAL A 127 23.95 15.61 0.95
CA VAL A 127 24.35 16.09 -0.38
C VAL A 127 24.81 17.55 -0.42
N SER A 128 24.52 18.38 0.60
CA SER A 128 24.90 19.81 0.65
C SER A 128 25.48 20.21 2.00
N ASP A 129 26.47 21.12 1.99
CA ASP A 129 27.02 21.75 3.21
C ASP A 129 26.42 23.13 3.48
N GLU A 130 25.65 23.67 2.53
CA GLU A 130 25.08 25.02 2.60
C GLU A 130 23.60 25.02 2.15
N PRO A 131 22.70 24.27 2.82
CA PRO A 131 21.30 24.24 2.44
C PRO A 131 20.63 25.59 2.73
N ALA A 132 19.80 26.05 1.79
CA ALA A 132 18.96 27.23 1.96
C ALA A 132 17.48 26.87 1.76
N VAL A 133 16.61 27.62 2.42
CA VAL A 133 15.16 27.55 2.26
C VAL A 133 14.68 28.96 1.96
N VAL A 134 14.20 29.18 0.73
CA VAL A 134 13.62 30.46 0.32
C VAL A 134 12.11 30.36 0.34
N SER A 135 11.42 31.34 0.91
CA SER A 135 9.97 31.34 1.06
C SER A 135 9.41 32.74 0.85
N THR A 136 8.13 32.82 0.47
CA THR A 136 7.41 34.09 0.23
C THR A 136 7.35 35.01 1.47
N THR A 137 7.55 34.45 2.65
CA THR A 137 7.54 35.10 3.97
C THR A 137 8.93 35.47 4.50
N GLY A 138 9.98 35.08 3.79
CA GLY A 138 11.38 35.24 4.22
C GLY A 138 12.20 34.00 3.92
N SER A 139 13.53 34.14 3.98
CA SER A 139 14.46 33.09 3.56
C SER A 139 15.56 32.86 4.59
N VAL A 140 15.99 31.61 4.75
CA VAL A 140 17.04 31.20 5.69
C VAL A 140 18.08 30.33 4.98
N ARG A 141 19.34 30.43 5.41
CA ARG A 141 20.42 29.53 4.97
C ARG A 141 21.18 28.98 6.16
N PHE A 142 21.72 27.79 5.98
CA PHE A 142 22.72 27.18 6.84
C PHE A 142 24.02 27.06 6.05
N SER A 143 25.17 27.00 6.73
CA SER A 143 26.47 26.88 6.07
C SER A 143 27.50 26.29 7.00
N ALA A 144 28.05 25.13 6.64
CA ALA A 144 29.14 24.50 7.38
C ALA A 144 30.34 25.46 7.53
N ARG A 145 30.64 26.24 6.48
CA ARG A 145 31.73 27.22 6.49
C ARG A 145 31.48 28.34 7.49
N ARG A 146 30.27 28.92 7.49
CA ARG A 146 29.92 29.99 8.46
C ARG A 146 29.85 29.44 9.89
N THR A 147 29.30 28.25 10.08
CA THR A 147 29.28 27.60 11.40
C THR A 147 30.70 27.37 11.92
N ARG A 148 31.62 26.89 11.07
CA ARG A 148 33.03 26.71 11.44
C ARG A 148 33.70 28.03 11.83
N ALA A 149 33.40 29.12 11.12
CA ALA A 149 33.95 30.44 11.43
C ALA A 149 33.47 30.94 12.81
N GLU A 150 32.18 30.80 13.12
CA GLU A 150 31.62 31.15 14.43
C GLU A 150 32.25 30.31 15.54
N VAL A 151 32.34 28.98 15.35
CA VAL A 151 32.90 28.06 16.37
C VAL A 151 34.41 28.27 16.56
N ALA A 152 35.17 28.54 15.50
CA ALA A 152 36.60 28.83 15.59
C ALA A 152 36.90 30.12 16.38
N ALA A 153 35.94 31.06 16.41
CA ALA A 153 36.03 32.27 17.23
C ALA A 153 35.70 32.03 18.72
N LEU A 154 35.27 30.81 19.11
CA LEU A 154 34.97 30.44 20.49
C LEU A 154 36.12 29.64 21.11
N PRO A 155 36.93 30.23 22.03
CA PRO A 155 38.04 29.52 22.66
C PRO A 155 37.61 28.25 23.39
N ALA A 156 36.41 28.25 23.99
CA ALA A 156 35.87 27.11 24.74
C ALA A 156 35.64 25.86 23.87
N VAL A 157 35.39 26.03 22.57
CA VAL A 157 35.01 24.94 21.65
C VAL A 157 36.12 24.61 20.65
N ALA A 158 37.12 25.49 20.49
CA ALA A 158 38.21 25.33 19.52
C ALA A 158 38.94 23.98 19.62
N ALA A 159 39.21 23.49 20.84
CA ALA A 159 39.85 22.19 21.04
C ALA A 159 38.98 21.02 20.56
N GLU A 160 37.67 21.09 20.75
CA GLU A 160 36.74 20.05 20.28
C GLU A 160 36.57 20.12 18.77
N LEU A 161 36.49 21.32 18.18
CA LEU A 161 36.46 21.50 16.72
C LEU A 161 37.70 20.86 16.06
N ALA A 162 38.88 21.04 16.65
CA ALA A 162 40.12 20.45 16.15
C ALA A 162 40.11 18.91 16.24
N ARG A 163 39.59 18.33 17.33
CA ARG A 163 39.44 16.86 17.46
C ARG A 163 38.47 16.26 16.45
N ARG A 164 37.55 17.06 15.92
CA ARG A 164 36.56 16.65 14.92
C ARG A 164 36.98 16.99 13.49
N ASP A 165 38.26 17.29 13.26
CA ASP A 165 38.80 17.67 11.94
C ASP A 165 38.01 18.82 11.27
N GLY A 166 37.45 19.73 12.08
CA GLY A 166 36.66 20.86 11.58
C GLY A 166 35.22 20.51 11.18
N ALA A 167 34.71 19.32 11.49
CA ALA A 167 33.29 18.97 11.34
C ALA A 167 32.42 19.74 12.35
N VAL A 168 31.28 20.25 11.88
CA VAL A 168 30.37 21.12 12.65
C VAL A 168 28.91 20.76 12.38
N PRO A 169 28.01 21.00 13.35
CA PRO A 169 26.58 20.80 13.13
C PRO A 169 26.00 21.98 12.33
N VAL A 170 25.74 21.74 11.04
CA VAL A 170 25.37 22.74 10.04
C VAL A 170 24.00 23.36 10.33
N LEU A 171 23.00 22.54 10.67
CA LEU A 171 21.62 23.00 10.81
C LEU A 171 21.37 23.79 12.09
N ARG A 172 22.37 23.97 12.96
CA ARG A 172 22.16 24.63 14.27
C ARG A 172 22.17 26.15 14.20
N LEU A 173 22.84 26.73 13.22
CA LEU A 173 22.98 28.17 13.09
C LEU A 173 22.28 28.65 11.82
N PRO A 174 21.06 29.20 11.92
CA PRO A 174 20.42 29.84 10.78
C PRO A 174 20.98 31.26 10.54
N TRP A 175 21.07 31.66 9.28
CA TRP A 175 21.31 33.04 8.84
C TRP A 175 20.21 33.50 7.89
N PRO A 176 19.88 34.82 7.87
CA PRO A 176 19.01 35.36 6.84
C PRO A 176 19.58 35.07 5.44
N ALA A 177 18.68 34.78 4.52
CA ALA A 177 19.00 34.63 3.11
C ALA A 177 18.13 35.56 2.27
N ASP A 178 18.61 35.83 1.06
CA ASP A 178 17.86 36.57 0.05
C ASP A 178 17.31 35.58 -0.97
N GLY A 179 16.31 36.02 -1.72
CA GLY A 179 15.67 35.24 -2.77
C GLY A 179 14.21 34.96 -2.46
N ALA A 180 13.51 34.56 -3.51
CA ALA A 180 12.11 34.17 -3.48
C ALA A 180 11.98 32.82 -4.21
N PRO A 181 11.00 31.98 -3.84
CA PRO A 181 10.69 30.78 -4.61
C PRO A 181 10.22 31.16 -6.02
N PRO A 182 10.28 30.23 -7.00
CA PRO A 182 9.70 30.44 -8.31
C PRO A 182 8.20 30.80 -8.25
N GLU A 183 7.72 31.53 -9.25
CA GLU A 183 6.31 31.92 -9.33
C GLU A 183 5.38 30.71 -9.19
N GLY A 184 4.34 30.84 -8.37
CA GLY A 184 3.38 29.77 -8.09
C GLY A 184 3.80 28.80 -6.97
N PHE A 185 5.00 28.93 -6.40
CA PHE A 185 5.45 28.13 -5.25
C PHE A 185 5.57 28.97 -3.98
N ALA A 186 5.34 28.33 -2.82
CA ALA A 186 5.37 29.00 -1.53
C ALA A 186 6.75 28.93 -0.86
N THR A 187 7.49 27.83 -1.10
CA THR A 187 8.80 27.55 -0.52
C THR A 187 9.66 26.79 -1.52
N GLU A 188 10.98 27.05 -1.54
CA GLU A 188 11.96 26.29 -2.30
C GLU A 188 13.18 25.96 -1.41
N VAL A 189 13.54 24.68 -1.35
CA VAL A 189 14.80 24.22 -0.76
C VAL A 189 15.87 24.24 -1.84
N VAL A 190 16.98 24.93 -1.59
CA VAL A 190 18.09 25.13 -2.52
C VAL A 190 19.34 24.47 -1.97
N LEU A 191 19.88 23.50 -2.71
CA LEU A 191 20.97 22.63 -2.28
C LEU A 191 22.11 22.67 -3.30
N GLN A 192 23.18 23.38 -2.95
CA GLN A 192 24.44 23.25 -3.67
C GLN A 192 25.05 21.88 -3.36
N LEU A 193 25.14 21.02 -4.37
CA LEU A 193 25.63 19.66 -4.21
C LEU A 193 27.14 19.66 -3.92
N ARG A 194 27.55 18.79 -3.00
CA ARG A 194 28.94 18.44 -2.76
C ARG A 194 29.52 17.71 -3.96
N ALA A 195 30.83 17.86 -4.16
CA ALA A 195 31.54 17.11 -5.18
C ALA A 195 31.28 15.60 -5.04
N GLY A 196 30.91 14.97 -6.15
CA GLY A 196 30.66 13.52 -6.23
C GLY A 196 29.26 13.05 -5.80
N THR A 197 28.34 13.93 -5.37
CA THR A 197 26.97 13.50 -4.99
C THR A 197 25.95 13.64 -6.12
N ARG A 198 26.24 14.44 -7.15
CA ARG A 198 25.33 14.70 -8.29
C ARG A 198 24.81 13.42 -8.95
N ALA A 199 25.69 12.47 -9.26
CA ALA A 199 25.29 11.24 -9.95
C ALA A 199 24.26 10.43 -9.16
N THR A 200 24.42 10.35 -7.83
CA THR A 200 23.47 9.68 -6.93
C THR A 200 22.12 10.40 -6.89
N VAL A 201 22.12 11.73 -6.84
CA VAL A 201 20.88 12.53 -6.85
C VAL A 201 20.15 12.37 -8.18
N ALA A 202 20.88 12.43 -9.30
CA ALA A 202 20.31 12.23 -10.63
C ALA A 202 19.67 10.83 -10.76
N ALA A 203 20.37 9.77 -10.34
CA ALA A 203 19.82 8.42 -10.33
C ALA A 203 18.57 8.30 -9.43
N GLY A 204 18.55 8.99 -8.29
CA GLY A 204 17.38 9.04 -7.42
C GLY A 204 16.17 9.74 -8.07
N LEU A 205 16.41 10.83 -8.80
CA LEU A 205 15.37 11.55 -9.54
C LEU A 205 14.82 10.69 -10.67
N GLU A 206 15.68 10.00 -11.41
CA GLU A 206 15.29 9.06 -12.47
C GLU A 206 14.46 7.89 -11.90
N ALA A 207 14.85 7.34 -10.75
CA ALA A 207 14.17 6.22 -10.10
C ALA A 207 12.84 6.59 -9.39
N LEU A 208 12.51 7.89 -9.28
CA LEU A 208 11.31 8.35 -8.57
C LEU A 208 10.03 7.97 -9.31
N SER A 209 9.27 7.00 -8.81
CA SER A 209 8.01 6.55 -9.43
C SER A 209 6.78 7.32 -8.92
N ALA A 210 5.75 7.42 -9.76
CA ALA A 210 4.43 7.95 -9.38
C ALA A 210 3.78 7.16 -8.22
N GLU A 211 4.20 5.93 -7.93
CA GLU A 211 3.79 5.15 -6.75
C GLU A 211 4.02 5.89 -5.43
N LEU A 212 5.00 6.81 -5.36
CA LEU A 212 5.21 7.67 -4.19
C LEU A 212 3.94 8.44 -3.79
N LEU A 213 3.11 8.81 -4.77
CA LEU A 213 1.86 9.55 -4.54
C LEU A 213 0.80 8.69 -3.84
N LEU A 214 0.90 7.35 -3.84
CA LEU A 214 0.04 6.51 -2.99
C LEU A 214 0.34 6.74 -1.50
N ALA A 215 1.61 6.95 -1.16
CA ALA A 215 2.08 7.17 0.20
C ALA A 215 1.94 8.63 0.66
N LEU A 216 1.91 9.58 -0.27
CA LEU A 216 1.81 11.02 -0.01
C LEU A 216 0.50 11.59 -0.58
N PRO A 217 -0.66 11.38 0.08
CA PRO A 217 -1.96 11.85 -0.40
C PRO A 217 -2.07 13.38 -0.47
N GLY A 218 -1.20 14.11 0.22
CA GLY A 218 -1.11 15.57 0.15
C GLY A 218 -0.41 16.12 -1.09
N LEU A 219 0.08 15.25 -2.00
CA LEU A 219 0.63 15.64 -3.29
C LEU A 219 -0.24 15.12 -4.44
N ASP A 220 -0.49 16.02 -5.39
CA ASP A 220 -1.18 15.75 -6.65
C ASP A 220 -0.19 15.64 -7.80
N THR A 221 0.93 16.37 -7.75
CA THR A 221 1.92 16.41 -8.84
C THR A 221 3.34 16.58 -8.33
N VAL A 222 4.27 15.85 -8.94
CA VAL A 222 5.73 16.06 -8.82
C VAL A 222 6.31 16.30 -10.23
N GLU A 223 6.86 17.48 -10.46
CA GLU A 223 7.66 17.81 -11.64
C GLU A 223 9.12 17.45 -11.36
N VAL A 224 9.71 16.57 -12.16
CA VAL A 224 11.13 16.20 -12.11
C VAL A 224 11.82 16.81 -13.33
N VAL A 225 12.74 17.74 -13.10
CA VAL A 225 13.52 18.41 -14.14
C VAL A 225 14.98 18.01 -13.98
N LEU A 226 15.50 17.21 -14.91
CA LEU A 226 16.90 16.77 -14.93
C LEU A 226 17.60 17.35 -16.17
N ASP A 227 18.56 18.24 -15.95
CA ASP A 227 19.32 18.90 -17.02
C ASP A 227 18.41 19.51 -18.12
N GLY A 228 17.26 20.05 -17.71
CA GLY A 228 16.27 20.68 -18.58
C GLY A 228 15.19 19.73 -19.16
N ALA A 229 15.34 18.41 -19.00
CA ALA A 229 14.31 17.45 -19.38
C ALA A 229 13.25 17.33 -18.27
N LEU A 230 11.98 17.55 -18.61
CA LEU A 230 10.84 17.46 -17.70
C LEU A 230 10.18 16.08 -17.77
N ARG A 231 9.99 15.44 -16.61
CA ARG A 231 9.09 14.31 -16.38
C ARG A 231 8.08 14.70 -15.31
N THR A 232 6.81 14.38 -15.51
CA THR A 232 5.75 14.68 -14.53
C THR A 232 5.20 13.40 -13.93
N LEU A 233 5.13 13.34 -12.61
CA LEU A 233 4.40 12.34 -11.86
C LEU A 233 3.10 12.97 -11.36
N SER A 234 1.94 12.33 -11.55
CA SER A 234 0.67 12.85 -11.05
C SER A 234 -0.27 11.77 -10.56
N ALA A 235 -1.20 12.18 -9.69
CA ALA A 235 -2.23 11.30 -9.13
C ALA A 235 -3.61 11.96 -9.25
N ALA A 236 -4.54 11.29 -9.94
CA ALA A 236 -5.95 11.61 -9.89
C ALA A 236 -6.66 10.61 -8.98
N ARG A 237 -7.38 11.10 -7.97
CA ARG A 237 -7.91 10.27 -6.88
C ARG A 237 -9.44 10.24 -6.90
N SER A 238 -10.00 9.05 -6.74
CA SER A 238 -11.38 8.80 -6.31
C SER A 238 -11.35 8.17 -4.90
N PRO A 239 -12.51 7.91 -4.28
CA PRO A 239 -12.57 7.29 -2.95
C PRO A 239 -11.84 5.94 -2.85
N ASP A 240 -11.88 5.15 -3.90
CA ASP A 240 -11.43 3.75 -3.94
C ASP A 240 -10.41 3.46 -5.07
N ARG A 241 -10.09 4.45 -5.89
CA ARG A 241 -9.11 4.33 -6.98
C ARG A 241 -8.15 5.51 -7.01
N VAL A 242 -6.95 5.23 -7.49
CA VAL A 242 -5.95 6.25 -7.80
C VAL A 242 -5.38 5.97 -9.18
N ARG A 243 -5.53 6.92 -10.09
CA ARG A 243 -4.88 6.91 -11.39
C ARG A 243 -3.54 7.60 -11.27
N LEU A 244 -2.47 6.83 -11.38
CA LEU A 244 -1.10 7.34 -11.38
C LEU A 244 -0.62 7.54 -12.80
N THR A 245 0.04 8.66 -13.07
CA THR A 245 0.69 8.94 -14.35
C THR A 245 2.16 9.25 -14.10
N ASP A 246 3.06 8.56 -14.80
CA ASP A 246 4.50 8.79 -14.84
C ASP A 246 4.93 9.06 -16.29
N GLY A 247 5.20 10.34 -16.59
CA GLY A 247 5.39 10.79 -17.97
C GLY A 247 4.15 10.50 -18.81
N ASP A 248 4.30 9.64 -19.82
CA ASP A 248 3.23 9.23 -20.73
C ASP A 248 2.54 7.92 -20.31
N THR A 249 3.01 7.27 -19.23
CA THR A 249 2.46 6.00 -18.77
C THR A 249 1.44 6.23 -17.66
N THR A 250 0.23 5.70 -17.83
CA THR A 250 -0.83 5.76 -16.84
C THR A 250 -1.17 4.36 -16.32
N THR A 251 -1.41 4.24 -15.02
CA THR A 251 -1.84 3.00 -14.38
C THR A 251 -2.95 3.30 -13.38
N ASP A 252 -4.05 2.57 -13.48
CA ASP A 252 -5.14 2.64 -12.50
C ASP A 252 -4.84 1.70 -11.34
N TRP A 253 -5.06 2.17 -10.12
CA TRP A 253 -4.87 1.40 -8.89
C TRP A 253 -6.18 1.33 -8.12
N GLN A 254 -6.57 0.13 -7.68
CA GLN A 254 -7.57 0.00 -6.63
C GLN A 254 -6.89 0.24 -5.28
N VAL A 255 -7.52 1.04 -4.42
CA VAL A 255 -7.00 1.44 -3.12
C VAL A 255 -8.07 1.24 -2.04
N ALA A 256 -7.66 0.64 -0.92
CA ALA A 256 -8.44 0.66 0.31
C ALA A 256 -7.64 1.38 1.39
N ARG A 257 -8.30 2.24 2.15
CA ARG A 257 -7.67 3.08 3.17
C ARG A 257 -8.50 3.08 4.44
N ARG A 258 -7.84 2.90 5.57
CA ARG A 258 -8.45 3.01 6.89
C ARG A 258 -7.63 3.95 7.76
N THR A 259 -8.32 4.83 8.47
CA THR A 259 -7.73 5.77 9.43
C THR A 259 -8.30 5.51 10.82
N GLY A 260 -7.54 5.79 11.86
CA GLY A 260 -8.03 5.71 13.23
C GLY A 260 -7.08 6.34 14.22
N GLU A 261 -7.39 6.17 15.50
CA GLU A 261 -6.52 6.57 16.60
C GLU A 261 -6.14 5.37 17.47
N LEU A 262 -4.87 5.28 17.85
CA LEU A 262 -4.37 4.31 18.82
C LEU A 262 -4.93 4.66 20.21
N ALA A 263 -5.37 3.62 20.91
CA ALA A 263 -5.70 3.72 22.33
C ALA A 263 -4.42 4.05 23.15
N THR A 264 -4.57 4.86 24.18
CA THR A 264 -3.45 5.42 24.94
C THR A 264 -2.65 4.37 25.70
N ASP A 265 -3.31 3.31 26.15
CA ASP A 265 -2.72 2.17 26.86
C ASP A 265 -1.71 1.40 26.00
N LEU A 266 -1.98 1.26 24.68
CA LEU A 266 -1.05 0.63 23.72
C LEU A 266 0.30 1.36 23.62
N LEU A 267 0.32 2.65 23.96
CA LEU A 267 1.49 3.53 23.87
C LEU A 267 2.28 3.62 25.18
N THR A 268 1.84 2.97 26.25
CA THR A 268 2.47 3.08 27.60
C THR A 268 3.95 2.71 27.60
N GLY A 269 4.35 1.71 26.80
CA GLY A 269 5.75 1.27 26.66
C GLY A 269 6.58 2.08 25.65
N ARG A 270 6.00 3.05 24.93
CA ARG A 270 6.70 3.82 23.89
C ARG A 270 7.44 5.04 24.48
N PRO A 271 8.47 5.55 23.79
CA PRO A 271 9.07 6.85 24.10
C PRO A 271 8.02 7.96 24.22
N VAL A 272 8.19 8.89 25.15
CA VAL A 272 7.20 9.95 25.47
C VAL A 272 6.73 10.71 24.22
N GLU A 273 7.66 11.09 23.35
CA GLU A 273 7.39 11.81 22.09
C GLU A 273 6.53 11.02 21.09
N GLU A 274 6.50 9.70 21.21
CA GLU A 274 5.69 8.83 20.35
C GLU A 274 4.28 8.61 20.91
N ARG A 275 4.07 8.79 22.23
CA ARG A 275 2.75 8.58 22.87
C ARG A 275 1.69 9.56 22.41
N HIS A 276 2.11 10.71 21.89
CA HIS A 276 1.21 11.71 21.31
C HIS A 276 0.86 11.41 19.84
N ARG A 277 1.56 10.46 19.18
CA ARG A 277 1.30 10.06 17.78
C ARG A 277 0.26 8.95 17.71
N ARG A 278 -0.99 9.33 17.94
CA ARG A 278 -2.11 8.38 18.03
C ARG A 278 -2.79 8.14 16.69
N SER A 279 -2.87 9.15 15.83
CA SER A 279 -3.47 9.01 14.51
C SER A 279 -2.66 8.07 13.62
N TRP A 280 -3.33 7.15 12.94
CA TRP A 280 -2.72 6.24 11.98
C TRP A 280 -3.55 6.15 10.70
N THR A 281 -2.91 5.69 9.64
CA THR A 281 -3.55 5.43 8.35
C THR A 281 -2.90 4.21 7.71
N VAL A 282 -3.68 3.19 7.40
CA VAL A 282 -3.23 2.03 6.64
C VAL A 282 -3.82 2.09 5.25
N THR A 283 -3.00 1.81 4.24
CA THR A 283 -3.40 1.80 2.83
C THR A 283 -2.89 0.52 2.17
N TRP A 284 -3.79 -0.17 1.48
CA TRP A 284 -3.44 -1.20 0.51
C TRP A 284 -3.77 -0.72 -0.89
N ALA A 285 -2.89 -1.02 -1.84
CA ALA A 285 -3.09 -0.66 -3.25
C ALA A 285 -2.59 -1.76 -4.19
N VAL A 286 -3.38 -2.07 -5.22
CA VAL A 286 -3.04 -3.03 -6.28
C VAL A 286 -3.28 -2.36 -7.64
N PRO A 287 -2.37 -2.47 -8.62
CA PRO A 287 -2.60 -1.96 -9.95
C PRO A 287 -3.65 -2.81 -10.67
N LEU A 288 -4.36 -2.20 -11.60
CA LEU A 288 -5.36 -2.82 -12.45
C LEU A 288 -4.86 -2.85 -13.90
N ASP A 289 -5.25 -3.89 -14.63
CA ASP A 289 -5.10 -3.92 -16.09
C ASP A 289 -6.24 -3.17 -16.79
N GLU A 290 -6.26 -3.24 -18.13
CA GLU A 290 -7.25 -2.55 -18.97
C GLU A 290 -8.68 -3.07 -18.74
N ASP A 291 -8.83 -4.32 -18.31
CA ASP A 291 -10.13 -4.94 -17.98
C ASP A 291 -10.59 -4.60 -16.55
N GLY A 292 -9.72 -3.95 -15.77
CA GLY A 292 -9.98 -3.61 -14.37
C GLY A 292 -9.66 -4.74 -13.40
N ASP A 293 -8.97 -5.79 -13.86
CA ASP A 293 -8.58 -6.92 -13.03
C ASP A 293 -7.31 -6.59 -12.23
N PRO A 294 -7.19 -7.06 -10.97
CA PRO A 294 -6.03 -6.80 -10.15
C PRO A 294 -4.80 -7.53 -10.68
N VAL A 295 -3.71 -6.78 -10.86
CA VAL A 295 -2.40 -7.27 -11.28
C VAL A 295 -1.47 -7.36 -10.06
N PRO A 296 -1.08 -8.57 -9.62
CA PRO A 296 -0.13 -8.73 -8.53
C PRO A 296 1.20 -8.03 -8.81
N LEU A 297 1.74 -7.30 -7.83
CA LEU A 297 3.06 -6.69 -7.93
C LEU A 297 4.16 -7.74 -8.07
N THR A 298 5.11 -7.46 -8.95
CA THR A 298 6.27 -8.33 -9.21
C THR A 298 7.49 -7.92 -8.38
N GLY A 299 8.37 -8.87 -8.08
CA GLY A 299 9.60 -8.63 -7.32
C GLY A 299 9.39 -8.68 -5.80
N ALA A 300 10.46 -8.40 -5.05
CA ALA A 300 10.40 -8.37 -3.59
C ALA A 300 9.60 -7.15 -3.11
N GLN A 301 8.51 -7.40 -2.39
CA GLN A 301 7.72 -6.32 -1.79
C GLN A 301 8.21 -6.02 -0.38
N VAL A 302 7.97 -4.79 0.06
CA VAL A 302 8.29 -4.31 1.41
C VAL A 302 7.17 -3.42 1.93
N VAL A 303 7.16 -3.18 3.23
CA VAL A 303 6.24 -2.24 3.88
C VAL A 303 6.72 -0.79 3.67
N HIS A 304 5.80 0.14 3.38
CA HIS A 304 6.12 1.56 3.17
C HIS A 304 5.65 2.45 4.31
N ALA A 305 6.45 3.47 4.66
CA ALA A 305 6.07 4.48 5.66
C ALA A 305 6.86 5.82 5.59
N PRO A 306 6.66 6.70 4.60
CA PRO A 306 6.24 6.50 3.20
C PRO A 306 7.37 5.91 2.34
N THR A 307 8.61 5.97 2.81
CA THR A 307 9.75 5.27 2.19
C THR A 307 9.62 3.76 2.35
N PRO A 308 10.16 2.96 1.41
CA PRO A 308 10.31 1.53 1.62
C PRO A 308 11.14 1.25 2.88
N SER A 309 10.69 0.30 3.70
CA SER A 309 11.45 -0.26 4.82
C SER A 309 12.22 -1.51 4.39
N ASP A 310 12.99 -2.08 5.33
CA ASP A 310 13.64 -3.38 5.14
C ASP A 310 12.72 -4.54 5.57
N GLU A 311 11.45 -4.28 5.89
CA GLU A 311 10.47 -5.33 6.23
C GLU A 311 9.90 -5.98 4.96
N PRO A 312 10.25 -7.24 4.67
CA PRO A 312 9.74 -7.92 3.49
C PRO A 312 8.23 -8.17 3.63
N LEU A 313 7.57 -8.24 2.48
CA LEU A 313 6.15 -8.56 2.38
C LEU A 313 5.97 -9.62 1.29
N SER A 314 5.38 -10.77 1.63
CA SER A 314 5.10 -11.83 0.66
C SER A 314 3.83 -11.57 -0.14
N LEU A 315 2.96 -10.67 0.33
CA LEU A 315 1.76 -10.26 -0.38
C LEU A 315 2.14 -9.39 -1.58
N PRO A 316 1.62 -9.68 -2.79
CA PRO A 316 1.98 -8.95 -4.01
C PRO A 316 1.13 -7.66 -4.16
N VAL A 317 0.99 -6.91 -3.08
CA VAL A 317 0.15 -5.70 -2.97
C VAL A 317 0.93 -4.64 -2.19
N ARG A 318 0.79 -3.37 -2.56
CA ARG A 318 1.51 -2.28 -1.89
C ARG A 318 0.87 -1.99 -0.53
N LEU A 319 1.62 -2.17 0.56
CA LEU A 319 1.24 -1.77 1.91
C LEU A 319 1.93 -0.47 2.32
N ILE A 320 1.15 0.54 2.68
CA ILE A 320 1.64 1.76 3.33
C ILE A 320 1.01 1.85 4.71
N ALA A 321 1.82 1.77 5.76
CA ALA A 321 1.34 1.76 7.14
C ALA A 321 2.42 2.27 8.12
N PRO A 322 2.04 3.07 9.14
CA PRO A 322 2.98 3.72 10.06
C PRO A 322 3.44 2.76 11.16
N PHE A 323 3.97 1.59 10.80
CA PHE A 323 4.48 0.65 11.78
C PHE A 323 5.62 1.27 12.59
N PRO A 324 5.66 1.03 13.91
CA PRO A 324 6.71 1.58 14.75
C PRO A 324 8.05 0.95 14.39
N LEU A 325 9.05 1.75 14.03
CA LEU A 325 10.39 1.24 13.75
C LEU A 325 11.20 1.04 15.03
N GLY A 326 12.14 0.10 14.98
CA GLY A 326 13.16 -0.12 16.01
C GLY A 326 14.23 0.98 16.01
N PRO A 327 15.20 0.92 16.95
CA PRO A 327 16.24 1.92 17.10
C PRO A 327 17.12 2.13 15.85
N ASP A 328 17.34 1.06 15.08
CA ASP A 328 18.09 1.06 13.81
C ASP A 328 17.28 1.62 12.63
N ARG A 329 15.97 1.86 12.81
CA ARG A 329 15.01 2.39 11.83
C ARG A 329 14.90 1.57 10.54
N ARG A 330 15.25 0.29 10.62
CA ARG A 330 15.20 -0.66 9.50
C ARG A 330 14.08 -1.67 9.69
N HIS A 331 13.94 -2.18 10.91
CA HIS A 331 12.95 -3.18 11.26
C HIS A 331 11.82 -2.62 12.12
N VAL A 332 10.65 -3.25 12.04
CA VAL A 332 9.49 -2.92 12.85
C VAL A 332 9.65 -3.49 14.25
N ALA A 333 9.45 -2.64 15.24
CA ALA A 333 9.48 -3.04 16.64
C ALA A 333 8.24 -3.88 16.97
N PRO A 334 8.38 -5.07 17.59
CA PRO A 334 7.24 -5.84 18.04
C PRO A 334 6.51 -5.14 19.18
N GLY A 335 5.23 -5.46 19.36
CA GLY A 335 4.43 -5.01 20.50
C GLY A 335 3.00 -4.57 20.13
N PRO A 336 2.24 -4.04 21.12
CA PRO A 336 0.79 -3.83 20.99
C PRO A 336 0.37 -2.89 19.87
N VAL A 337 1.19 -1.87 19.56
CA VAL A 337 0.92 -0.96 18.42
C VAL A 337 1.04 -1.70 17.09
N THR A 338 2.06 -2.54 16.94
CA THR A 338 2.27 -3.35 15.74
C THR A 338 1.14 -4.33 15.55
N GLU A 339 0.73 -5.00 16.63
CA GLU A 339 -0.43 -5.91 16.62
C GLU A 339 -1.72 -5.18 16.20
N ALA A 340 -2.01 -4.02 16.77
CA ALA A 340 -3.18 -3.22 16.39
C ALA A 340 -3.14 -2.78 14.91
N LEU A 341 -1.97 -2.42 14.38
CA LEU A 341 -1.80 -2.03 12.97
C LEU A 341 -1.87 -3.24 12.03
N VAL A 342 -1.46 -4.44 12.46
CA VAL A 342 -1.65 -5.68 11.69
C VAL A 342 -3.14 -5.98 11.53
N GLU A 343 -3.93 -5.88 12.61
CA GLU A 343 -5.37 -6.08 12.54
C GLU A 343 -6.05 -5.03 11.63
N ALA A 344 -5.68 -3.76 11.77
CA ALA A 344 -6.18 -2.71 10.89
C ALA A 344 -5.80 -2.94 9.42
N ALA A 345 -4.59 -3.43 9.15
CA ALA A 345 -4.14 -3.79 7.81
C ALA A 345 -4.92 -4.98 7.24
N ALA A 346 -5.18 -6.02 8.04
CA ALA A 346 -5.96 -7.17 7.61
C ALA A 346 -7.40 -6.78 7.25
N ASP A 347 -8.06 -5.97 8.08
CA ASP A 347 -9.39 -5.45 7.78
C ASP A 347 -9.39 -4.64 6.47
N THR A 348 -8.40 -3.74 6.31
CA THR A 348 -8.28 -2.89 5.11
C THR A 348 -7.99 -3.72 3.86
N PHE A 349 -7.27 -4.84 3.97
CA PHE A 349 -7.03 -5.76 2.85
C PHE A 349 -8.32 -6.46 2.44
N ALA A 350 -9.14 -6.89 3.40
CA ALA A 350 -10.43 -7.47 3.11
C ALA A 350 -11.38 -6.46 2.43
N ASP A 351 -11.35 -5.19 2.86
CA ASP A 351 -12.06 -4.10 2.19
C ASP A 351 -11.58 -3.91 0.74
N LEU A 352 -10.27 -4.00 0.49
CA LEU A 352 -9.69 -3.94 -0.87
C LEU A 352 -10.25 -5.05 -1.76
N VAL A 353 -10.20 -6.30 -1.29
CA VAL A 353 -10.65 -7.47 -2.05
C VAL A 353 -12.17 -7.42 -2.28
N ALA A 354 -12.95 -7.01 -1.27
CA ALA A 354 -14.40 -6.88 -1.40
C ALA A 354 -14.83 -5.74 -2.34
N GLY A 355 -14.01 -4.70 -2.48
CA GLY A 355 -14.24 -3.59 -3.40
C GLY A 355 -13.94 -3.90 -4.87
N LEU A 356 -13.27 -5.02 -5.16
CA LEU A 356 -12.94 -5.44 -6.53
C LEU A 356 -14.07 -6.27 -7.17
N ALA A 357 -14.04 -6.33 -8.50
CA ALA A 357 -14.89 -7.25 -9.26
C ALA A 357 -14.56 -8.71 -8.88
N PRO A 358 -15.55 -9.62 -8.85
CA PRO A 358 -15.40 -10.99 -8.38
C PRO A 358 -14.81 -11.85 -9.50
N VAL A 359 -13.53 -11.66 -9.79
CA VAL A 359 -12.81 -12.39 -10.83
C VAL A 359 -11.80 -13.37 -10.23
N PRO A 360 -11.48 -14.50 -10.89
CA PRO A 360 -10.48 -15.46 -10.40
C PRO A 360 -9.11 -14.85 -10.12
N ALA A 361 -8.76 -13.73 -10.79
CA ALA A 361 -7.52 -12.99 -10.54
C ALA A 361 -7.32 -12.61 -9.06
N LEU A 362 -8.40 -12.46 -8.28
CA LEU A 362 -8.34 -12.22 -6.83
C LEU A 362 -7.67 -13.34 -6.04
N LEU A 363 -7.74 -14.59 -6.51
CA LEU A 363 -7.06 -15.72 -5.86
C LEU A 363 -5.53 -15.55 -5.84
N ARG A 364 -4.98 -14.72 -6.74
CA ARG A 364 -3.55 -14.39 -6.76
C ARG A 364 -3.13 -13.45 -5.62
N LEU A 365 -4.08 -12.79 -4.97
CA LEU A 365 -3.85 -11.90 -3.82
C LEU A 365 -3.93 -12.65 -2.49
N VAL A 366 -4.39 -13.90 -2.48
CA VAL A 366 -4.56 -14.71 -1.27
C VAL A 366 -3.19 -15.10 -0.70
N PRO A 367 -2.94 -14.88 0.61
CA PRO A 367 -1.76 -15.37 1.30
C PRO A 367 -1.45 -16.85 1.02
N ARG A 368 -0.21 -17.16 0.63
CA ARG A 368 0.25 -18.54 0.46
C ARG A 368 0.86 -19.05 1.77
N VAL A 369 0.38 -20.20 2.25
CA VAL A 369 0.87 -20.82 3.48
C VAL A 369 2.35 -21.19 3.34
N GLY A 370 3.20 -20.77 4.29
CA GLY A 370 4.60 -21.20 4.40
C GLY A 370 5.65 -20.34 3.70
N LEU A 371 5.29 -19.16 3.17
CA LEU A 371 6.21 -18.27 2.42
C LEU A 371 6.55 -16.95 3.12
N ALA A 372 6.30 -16.84 4.43
CA ALA A 372 6.56 -15.59 5.15
C ALA A 372 8.07 -15.26 5.20
N GLY A 373 8.44 -14.07 4.76
CA GLY A 373 9.82 -13.58 4.72
C GLY A 373 10.33 -13.04 6.06
N ALA A 374 9.43 -12.68 6.99
CA ALA A 374 9.76 -12.15 8.31
C ALA A 374 8.60 -12.32 9.31
N ALA A 375 8.83 -11.94 10.57
CA ALA A 375 7.82 -12.04 11.63
C ALA A 375 6.59 -11.16 11.39
N LEU A 376 6.79 -9.90 10.94
CA LEU A 376 5.70 -9.00 10.59
C LEU A 376 4.89 -9.54 9.40
N ASP A 377 5.59 -10.01 8.37
CA ASP A 377 4.98 -10.63 7.19
C ASP A 377 4.13 -11.84 7.57
N ALA A 378 4.64 -12.73 8.43
CA ALA A 378 3.88 -13.88 8.92
C ALA A 378 2.61 -13.47 9.68
N ALA A 379 2.68 -12.40 10.49
CA ALA A 379 1.54 -11.86 11.21
C ALA A 379 0.50 -11.27 10.25
N LEU A 380 0.94 -10.48 9.26
CA LEU A 380 0.07 -9.91 8.22
C LEU A 380 -0.62 -11.00 7.40
N ASN A 381 0.12 -12.00 6.91
CA ASN A 381 -0.46 -13.10 6.11
C ASN A 381 -1.53 -13.86 6.88
N ARG A 382 -1.29 -14.16 8.17
CA ARG A 382 -2.26 -14.85 9.03
C ARG A 382 -3.52 -13.99 9.22
N ALA A 383 -3.35 -12.75 9.66
CA ALA A 383 -4.48 -11.87 9.92
C ALA A 383 -5.30 -11.59 8.64
N VAL A 384 -4.63 -11.37 7.50
CA VAL A 384 -5.28 -11.20 6.19
C VAL A 384 -6.06 -12.46 5.80
N LEU A 385 -5.47 -13.65 5.93
CA LEU A 385 -6.17 -14.90 5.58
C LEU A 385 -7.41 -15.11 6.45
N ASP A 386 -7.30 -14.86 7.76
CA ASP A 386 -8.42 -14.95 8.70
C ASP A 386 -9.55 -13.97 8.32
N ARG A 387 -9.21 -12.74 7.90
CA ARG A 387 -10.21 -11.76 7.44
C ARG A 387 -10.82 -12.13 6.10
N LEU A 388 -10.04 -12.60 5.13
CA LEU A 388 -10.56 -13.05 3.84
C LEU A 388 -11.51 -14.25 3.98
N ALA A 389 -11.26 -15.15 4.94
CA ALA A 389 -12.13 -16.30 5.21
C ALA A 389 -13.51 -15.90 5.76
N ALA A 390 -13.61 -14.74 6.42
CA ALA A 390 -14.84 -14.23 7.01
C ALA A 390 -15.59 -13.24 6.11
N THR A 391 -14.90 -12.55 5.20
CA THR A 391 -15.49 -11.54 4.32
C THR A 391 -16.22 -12.15 3.13
N SER A 392 -17.37 -11.58 2.75
CA SER A 392 -18.12 -11.99 1.57
C SER A 392 -17.61 -11.30 0.31
N TRP A 393 -16.74 -11.96 -0.46
CA TRP A 393 -16.12 -11.41 -1.68
C TRP A 393 -16.14 -12.39 -2.86
N LEU A 394 -16.43 -13.67 -2.64
CA LEU A 394 -16.55 -14.65 -3.71
C LEU A 394 -17.92 -14.56 -4.38
N PRO A 395 -18.02 -14.81 -5.70
CA PRO A 395 -19.30 -14.86 -6.40
C PRO A 395 -20.12 -16.10 -6.02
N VAL A 396 -21.39 -16.13 -6.42
CA VAL A 396 -22.26 -17.31 -6.36
C VAL A 396 -22.69 -17.65 -7.78
N ALA A 397 -22.52 -18.91 -8.19
CA ALA A 397 -22.91 -19.38 -9.52
C ALA A 397 -24.42 -19.14 -9.76
N GLY A 398 -24.75 -18.46 -10.86
CA GLY A 398 -26.13 -18.11 -11.21
C GLY A 398 -26.68 -16.86 -10.52
N GLU A 399 -25.97 -16.27 -9.55
CA GLU A 399 -26.41 -15.09 -8.80
C GLU A 399 -25.36 -13.97 -8.87
N ARG A 400 -25.39 -13.18 -9.95
CA ARG A 400 -24.33 -12.21 -10.31
C ARG A 400 -24.01 -11.18 -9.22
N ASP A 401 -25.03 -10.73 -8.49
CA ASP A 401 -24.89 -9.67 -7.48
C ASP A 401 -24.66 -10.22 -6.07
N LEU A 402 -24.80 -11.55 -5.88
CA LEU A 402 -24.60 -12.15 -4.57
C LEU A 402 -23.12 -12.45 -4.33
N ARG A 403 -22.66 -12.03 -3.16
CA ARG A 403 -21.34 -12.34 -2.61
C ARG A 403 -21.47 -13.29 -1.43
N GLN A 404 -20.49 -14.17 -1.28
CA GLN A 404 -20.43 -15.11 -0.16
C GLN A 404 -19.02 -15.19 0.43
N ALA A 405 -18.95 -15.58 1.70
CA ALA A 405 -17.69 -15.86 2.38
C ALA A 405 -17.14 -17.23 1.97
N PRO A 406 -15.80 -17.42 1.96
CA PRO A 406 -15.17 -18.70 1.65
C PRO A 406 -15.71 -19.90 2.41
N ALA A 407 -16.08 -19.74 3.69
CA ALA A 407 -16.66 -20.81 4.49
C ALA A 407 -17.98 -21.40 3.94
N ARG A 408 -18.70 -20.65 3.08
CA ARG A 408 -19.93 -21.09 2.42
C ARG A 408 -19.70 -21.55 0.98
N ALA A 409 -18.53 -21.25 0.41
CA ALA A 409 -18.22 -21.50 -0.98
C ALA A 409 -17.81 -22.96 -1.23
N ALA A 410 -18.06 -23.42 -2.46
CA ALA A 410 -17.57 -24.70 -2.95
C ALA A 410 -17.18 -24.62 -4.42
N VAL A 411 -16.13 -25.36 -4.80
CA VAL A 411 -15.72 -25.59 -6.20
C VAL A 411 -16.06 -27.01 -6.62
N LEU A 412 -16.46 -27.18 -7.88
CA LEU A 412 -16.59 -28.50 -8.51
C LEU A 412 -15.23 -28.93 -9.09
N ASP A 413 -14.81 -30.16 -8.85
CA ASP A 413 -13.47 -30.64 -9.27
C ASP A 413 -13.31 -30.78 -10.80
N ASP A 414 -14.40 -31.07 -11.50
CA ASP A 414 -14.46 -31.14 -12.96
C ASP A 414 -15.49 -30.14 -13.49
N ALA A 415 -15.24 -28.87 -13.20
CA ALA A 415 -16.13 -27.77 -13.52
C ALA A 415 -16.12 -27.43 -15.01
N THR A 416 -17.31 -27.43 -15.60
CA THR A 416 -17.61 -26.80 -16.89
C THR A 416 -18.77 -25.82 -16.70
N ASP A 417 -18.93 -24.86 -17.60
CA ASP A 417 -20.04 -23.90 -17.53
C ASP A 417 -21.40 -24.61 -17.52
N GLU A 418 -21.56 -25.69 -18.30
CA GLU A 418 -22.77 -26.50 -18.35
C GLU A 418 -23.05 -27.19 -17.01
N ARG A 419 -22.04 -27.77 -16.37
CA ARG A 419 -22.18 -28.46 -15.07
C ARG A 419 -22.50 -27.49 -13.96
N ILE A 420 -21.81 -26.35 -13.92
CA ILE A 420 -22.08 -25.30 -12.94
C ILE A 420 -23.50 -24.76 -13.15
N HIS A 421 -23.92 -24.51 -14.38
CA HIS A 421 -25.27 -24.05 -14.68
C HIS A 421 -26.35 -25.07 -14.27
N ALA A 422 -26.12 -26.37 -14.51
CA ALA A 422 -27.06 -27.42 -14.13
C ALA A 422 -27.18 -27.60 -12.60
N LEU A 423 -26.06 -27.46 -11.88
CA LEU A 423 -25.97 -27.66 -10.43
C LEU A 423 -26.23 -26.39 -9.62
N ALA A 424 -26.26 -25.21 -10.26
CA ALA A 424 -26.61 -23.95 -9.61
C ALA A 424 -28.01 -24.02 -8.98
N GLY A 425 -28.10 -23.61 -7.71
CA GLY A 425 -29.34 -23.68 -6.93
C GLY A 425 -29.69 -25.08 -6.40
N VAL A 426 -28.84 -26.10 -6.65
CA VAL A 426 -28.86 -27.39 -5.93
C VAL A 426 -27.68 -27.50 -4.99
N LEU A 427 -26.47 -27.20 -5.48
CA LEU A 427 -25.28 -27.13 -4.64
C LEU A 427 -25.16 -25.74 -4.00
N PRO A 428 -25.31 -25.61 -2.66
CA PRO A 428 -25.21 -24.32 -2.01
C PRO A 428 -23.80 -23.75 -2.10
N GLY A 429 -23.71 -22.48 -2.51
CA GLY A 429 -22.44 -21.74 -2.53
C GLY A 429 -21.48 -22.15 -3.64
N LEU A 430 -21.96 -22.83 -4.68
CA LEU A 430 -21.16 -23.21 -5.84
C LEU A 430 -20.54 -21.97 -6.51
N LEU A 431 -19.24 -22.02 -6.79
CA LEU A 431 -18.53 -20.98 -7.53
C LEU A 431 -18.68 -21.17 -9.06
N PRO A 432 -18.58 -20.09 -9.86
CA PRO A 432 -18.49 -20.19 -11.32
C PRO A 432 -17.31 -21.06 -11.78
N ALA A 433 -17.39 -21.64 -12.98
CA ALA A 433 -16.44 -22.66 -13.44
C ALA A 433 -15.00 -22.14 -13.51
N GLU A 434 -14.83 -20.87 -13.87
CA GLU A 434 -13.53 -20.21 -13.97
C GLU A 434 -12.75 -20.11 -12.64
N TRP A 435 -13.42 -20.36 -11.50
CA TRP A 435 -12.82 -20.40 -10.16
C TRP A 435 -12.29 -21.78 -9.74
N SER A 436 -12.52 -22.82 -10.54
CA SER A 436 -12.11 -24.21 -10.25
C SER A 436 -10.79 -24.60 -10.92
N ARG A 437 -9.98 -23.64 -11.38
CA ARG A 437 -8.71 -23.94 -12.06
C ARG A 437 -7.75 -24.67 -11.13
N ARG A 438 -7.10 -25.72 -11.63
CA ARG A 438 -6.13 -26.52 -10.85
C ARG A 438 -4.98 -25.68 -10.28
N THR A 439 -4.55 -24.63 -10.98
CA THR A 439 -3.49 -23.72 -10.55
C THR A 439 -3.85 -22.94 -9.28
N ASP A 440 -5.14 -22.76 -9.02
CA ASP A 440 -5.64 -21.94 -7.91
C ASP A 440 -5.91 -22.77 -6.65
N GLY A 441 -5.73 -24.10 -6.74
CA GLY A 441 -5.90 -25.06 -5.65
C GLY A 441 -5.27 -24.64 -4.32
N PRO A 442 -4.00 -24.18 -4.27
CA PRO A 442 -3.39 -23.72 -3.03
C PRO A 442 -4.13 -22.55 -2.37
N ALA A 443 -4.63 -21.58 -3.15
CA ALA A 443 -5.38 -20.44 -2.63
C ALA A 443 -6.76 -20.87 -2.12
N LEU A 444 -7.46 -21.73 -2.88
CA LEU A 444 -8.74 -22.31 -2.48
C LEU A 444 -8.62 -23.11 -1.17
N SER A 445 -7.56 -23.93 -1.05
CA SER A 445 -7.27 -24.68 0.17
C SER A 445 -6.91 -23.78 1.36
N ALA A 446 -6.13 -22.72 1.15
CA ALA A 446 -5.80 -21.76 2.20
C ALA A 446 -7.05 -21.06 2.75
N LEU A 447 -8.03 -20.77 1.89
CA LEU A 447 -9.32 -20.20 2.27
C LEU A 447 -10.31 -21.22 2.87
N GLY A 448 -9.95 -22.50 2.92
CA GLY A 448 -10.83 -23.57 3.41
C GLY A 448 -12.04 -23.86 2.51
N ILE A 449 -11.97 -23.52 1.22
CA ILE A 449 -13.07 -23.73 0.27
C ILE A 449 -13.22 -25.24 0.01
N ARG A 450 -14.46 -25.73 0.11
CA ARG A 450 -14.78 -27.14 -0.11
C ARG A 450 -14.64 -27.50 -1.58
N ARG A 451 -14.13 -28.70 -1.85
CA ARG A 451 -14.08 -29.28 -3.20
C ARG A 451 -15.12 -30.40 -3.28
N ILE A 452 -15.99 -30.32 -4.27
CA ILE A 452 -17.10 -31.25 -4.50
C ILE A 452 -16.73 -32.10 -5.72
N GLY A 453 -16.70 -33.42 -5.53
CA GLY A 453 -16.59 -34.39 -6.63
C GLY A 453 -17.95 -34.67 -7.27
N ILE A 454 -17.96 -35.34 -8.44
CA ILE A 454 -19.21 -35.66 -9.14
C ILE A 454 -20.11 -36.55 -8.29
N ALA A 455 -19.55 -37.55 -7.59
CA ALA A 455 -20.34 -38.42 -6.71
C ALA A 455 -21.07 -37.64 -5.61
N GLU A 456 -20.43 -36.65 -4.99
CA GLU A 456 -21.07 -35.78 -3.98
C GLU A 456 -22.14 -34.87 -4.62
N ALA A 457 -21.89 -34.35 -5.83
CA ALA A 457 -22.88 -33.59 -6.58
C ALA A 457 -24.12 -34.42 -6.93
N VAL A 458 -23.91 -35.68 -7.33
CA VAL A 458 -24.96 -36.67 -7.58
C VAL A 458 -25.78 -36.96 -6.32
N GLU A 459 -25.12 -37.08 -5.17
CA GLU A 459 -25.82 -37.22 -3.90
C GLU A 459 -26.67 -35.99 -3.56
N ALA A 460 -26.17 -34.79 -3.84
CA ALA A 460 -26.89 -33.55 -3.56
C ALA A 460 -28.14 -33.35 -4.43
N VAL A 461 -28.22 -33.95 -5.62
CA VAL A 461 -29.43 -33.92 -6.45
C VAL A 461 -30.48 -34.96 -6.04
N ARG A 462 -30.16 -35.87 -5.10
CA ARG A 462 -31.16 -36.83 -4.59
C ARG A 462 -32.27 -36.10 -3.83
N GLY A 463 -33.51 -36.46 -4.13
CA GLY A 463 -34.69 -35.92 -3.45
C GLY A 463 -35.07 -34.49 -3.86
N VAL A 464 -34.40 -33.92 -4.87
CA VAL A 464 -34.80 -32.63 -5.44
C VAL A 464 -35.98 -32.86 -6.38
N ASP A 465 -37.05 -32.07 -6.19
CA ASP A 465 -38.18 -32.03 -7.11
C ASP A 465 -37.97 -30.93 -8.16
N ARG A 466 -37.75 -31.33 -9.42
CA ARG A 466 -37.46 -30.44 -10.55
C ARG A 466 -38.21 -30.88 -11.81
N PRO A 467 -38.54 -29.94 -12.71
CA PRO A 467 -39.13 -30.28 -14.01
C PRO A 467 -38.22 -31.20 -14.83
N VAL A 468 -38.83 -32.05 -15.67
CA VAL A 468 -38.13 -33.00 -16.55
C VAL A 468 -37.06 -32.34 -17.41
N ALA A 469 -37.33 -31.15 -17.95
CA ALA A 469 -36.36 -30.39 -18.74
C ALA A 469 -35.08 -30.02 -17.96
N TRP A 470 -35.13 -29.91 -16.62
CA TRP A 470 -33.95 -29.70 -15.80
C TRP A 470 -33.09 -30.97 -15.72
N TRP A 471 -33.72 -32.14 -15.55
CA TRP A 471 -33.02 -33.43 -15.55
C TRP A 471 -32.30 -33.69 -16.88
N ALA A 472 -32.94 -33.40 -18.01
CA ALA A 472 -32.30 -33.49 -19.33
C ALA A 472 -31.02 -32.64 -19.43
N ARG A 473 -31.05 -31.40 -18.90
CA ARG A 473 -29.88 -30.52 -18.86
C ARG A 473 -28.81 -31.05 -17.91
N LEU A 474 -29.19 -31.59 -16.77
CA LEU A 474 -28.25 -32.18 -15.81
C LEU A 474 -27.51 -33.37 -16.45
N TYR A 475 -28.23 -34.30 -17.08
CA TYR A 475 -27.61 -35.45 -17.73
C TYR A 475 -26.69 -35.02 -18.88
N ALA A 476 -27.16 -34.12 -19.73
CA ALA A 476 -26.31 -33.57 -20.80
C ALA A 476 -25.03 -32.89 -20.26
N ALA A 477 -25.11 -32.22 -19.11
CA ALA A 477 -23.94 -31.59 -18.49
C ALA A 477 -22.98 -32.61 -17.85
N LEU A 478 -23.49 -33.76 -17.39
CA LEU A 478 -22.71 -34.84 -16.80
C LEU A 478 -22.13 -35.82 -17.84
N ASP A 479 -22.36 -35.58 -19.13
CA ASP A 479 -21.71 -36.33 -20.20
C ASP A 479 -20.17 -36.31 -20.03
N GLY A 480 -19.57 -37.47 -20.28
CA GLY A 480 -18.14 -37.71 -20.07
C GLY A 480 -17.66 -37.83 -18.61
N ALA A 481 -18.53 -37.72 -17.60
CA ALA A 481 -18.15 -38.00 -16.21
C ALA A 481 -17.93 -39.51 -15.97
N ASP A 482 -17.21 -39.87 -14.90
CA ASP A 482 -16.97 -41.27 -14.55
C ASP A 482 -18.30 -41.97 -14.19
N ARG A 483 -18.57 -43.08 -14.88
CA ARG A 483 -19.80 -43.86 -14.68
C ARG A 483 -19.94 -44.41 -13.27
N GLU A 484 -18.83 -44.68 -12.57
CA GLU A 484 -18.88 -45.13 -11.18
C GLU A 484 -19.40 -44.02 -10.25
N GLU A 485 -19.03 -42.76 -10.52
CA GLU A 485 -19.52 -41.59 -9.77
C GLU A 485 -20.99 -41.29 -10.05
N LEU A 486 -21.51 -41.69 -11.22
CA LEU A 486 -22.91 -41.52 -11.64
C LEU A 486 -23.85 -42.66 -11.21
N ALA A 487 -23.35 -43.72 -10.56
CA ALA A 487 -24.15 -44.90 -10.20
C ALA A 487 -25.38 -44.59 -9.32
N ALA A 488 -25.33 -43.46 -8.61
CA ALA A 488 -26.35 -42.94 -7.70
C ALA A 488 -27.31 -41.92 -8.33
N LEU A 489 -27.16 -41.59 -9.61
CA LEU A 489 -27.87 -40.51 -10.28
C LEU A 489 -29.37 -40.79 -10.39
N PRO A 490 -30.24 -39.96 -9.78
CA PRO A 490 -31.68 -40.18 -9.83
C PRO A 490 -32.21 -40.12 -11.27
N VAL A 491 -33.16 -41.00 -11.60
CA VAL A 491 -33.80 -41.04 -12.92
C VAL A 491 -35.32 -40.92 -12.80
N PRO A 492 -35.93 -39.80 -13.26
CA PRO A 492 -37.39 -39.68 -13.38
C PRO A 492 -37.96 -40.76 -14.29
N LEU A 493 -39.03 -41.39 -13.85
CA LEU A 493 -39.71 -42.46 -14.59
C LEU A 493 -41.06 -41.97 -15.11
N VAL A 494 -41.52 -42.61 -16.19
CA VAL A 494 -42.81 -42.31 -16.86
C VAL A 494 -44.03 -42.42 -15.93
N ASP A 495 -43.93 -43.24 -14.88
CA ASP A 495 -44.99 -43.44 -13.90
C ASP A 495 -45.00 -42.40 -12.76
N GLY A 496 -44.16 -41.35 -12.87
CA GLY A 496 -44.03 -40.26 -11.91
C GLY A 496 -43.16 -40.59 -10.69
N ARG A 497 -42.59 -41.80 -10.60
CA ARG A 497 -41.59 -42.14 -9.58
C ARG A 497 -40.19 -41.73 -10.02
N THR A 498 -39.24 -41.78 -9.08
CA THR A 498 -37.82 -41.54 -9.36
C THR A 498 -37.02 -42.77 -8.95
N ALA A 499 -36.24 -43.34 -9.87
CA ALA A 499 -35.27 -44.38 -9.55
C ALA A 499 -34.05 -43.78 -8.82
N HIS A 500 -33.44 -44.55 -7.92
CA HIS A 500 -32.28 -44.11 -7.12
C HIS A 500 -30.93 -44.19 -7.86
N GLY A 501 -30.94 -44.56 -9.14
CA GLY A 501 -29.78 -44.80 -9.97
C GLY A 501 -30.20 -45.29 -11.37
N PRO A 502 -29.31 -45.20 -12.38
CA PRO A 502 -29.59 -45.65 -13.74
C PRO A 502 -29.65 -47.19 -13.87
N ALA A 503 -29.08 -47.93 -12.92
CA ALA A 503 -29.05 -49.38 -12.94
C ALA A 503 -30.47 -49.99 -12.97
N GLY A 504 -30.77 -50.74 -14.03
CA GLY A 504 -32.08 -51.37 -14.23
C GLY A 504 -33.18 -50.44 -14.71
N VAL A 505 -32.84 -49.22 -15.16
CA VAL A 505 -33.74 -48.30 -15.86
C VAL A 505 -33.59 -48.52 -17.36
N LEU A 506 -34.72 -48.65 -18.06
CA LEU A 506 -34.78 -48.81 -19.51
C LEU A 506 -34.87 -47.44 -20.19
N LEU A 507 -34.18 -47.28 -21.31
CA LEU A 507 -34.35 -46.13 -22.19
C LEU A 507 -35.62 -46.32 -23.06
N PRO A 508 -36.41 -45.26 -23.29
CA PRO A 508 -37.53 -45.31 -24.19
C PRO A 508 -37.08 -45.43 -25.65
N ASP A 509 -37.80 -46.25 -26.42
CA ASP A 509 -37.60 -46.46 -27.85
C ASP A 509 -38.91 -46.14 -28.57
N GLU A 510 -38.84 -45.47 -29.73
CA GLU A 510 -40.02 -45.06 -30.52
C GLU A 510 -40.89 -46.25 -30.97
N ALA A 511 -40.31 -47.45 -31.08
CA ALA A 511 -41.01 -48.67 -31.43
C ALA A 511 -41.74 -49.34 -30.24
N LEU A 512 -41.52 -48.87 -29.01
CA LEU A 512 -42.12 -49.43 -27.80
C LEU A 512 -43.33 -48.60 -27.34
N PRO A 513 -44.45 -49.21 -26.92
CA PRO A 513 -45.58 -48.49 -26.37
C PRO A 513 -45.30 -48.04 -24.92
N VAL A 514 -44.43 -47.04 -24.77
CA VAL A 514 -43.91 -46.47 -23.50
C VAL A 514 -45.00 -46.27 -22.44
N ALA A 515 -46.15 -45.69 -22.81
CA ALA A 515 -47.28 -45.44 -21.92
C ALA A 515 -47.98 -46.71 -21.38
N ARG A 516 -47.86 -47.86 -22.06
CA ARG A 516 -48.47 -49.14 -21.64
C ARG A 516 -47.51 -50.01 -20.83
N LEU A 517 -46.20 -49.76 -20.92
CA LEU A 517 -45.16 -50.56 -20.26
C LEU A 517 -44.94 -50.17 -18.79
N GLY A 518 -45.21 -48.91 -18.41
CA GLY A 518 -45.16 -48.48 -17.01
C GLY A 518 -46.11 -49.27 -16.09
N ALA A 519 -47.26 -49.71 -16.61
CA ALA A 519 -48.22 -50.54 -15.88
C ALA A 519 -47.71 -51.95 -15.55
N LEU A 520 -46.62 -52.40 -16.19
CA LEU A 520 -45.99 -53.71 -15.95
C LEU A 520 -44.92 -53.68 -14.85
N GLY A 521 -44.75 -52.53 -14.17
CA GLY A 521 -43.76 -52.36 -13.11
C GLY A 521 -42.31 -52.21 -13.60
N LEU A 522 -42.12 -52.05 -14.92
CA LEU A 522 -40.82 -51.75 -15.52
C LEU A 522 -40.41 -50.31 -15.21
N ARG A 523 -39.12 -50.11 -14.92
CA ARG A 523 -38.55 -48.77 -14.70
C ARG A 523 -38.14 -48.18 -16.04
N LEU A 524 -39.02 -47.39 -16.64
CA LEU A 524 -38.78 -46.72 -17.92
C LEU A 524 -38.47 -45.24 -17.66
N ALA A 525 -37.33 -44.76 -18.14
CA ALA A 525 -36.95 -43.36 -17.99
C ALA A 525 -37.95 -42.44 -18.70
N GLU A 526 -38.18 -41.25 -18.13
CA GLU A 526 -39.02 -40.23 -18.74
C GLU A 526 -38.41 -39.76 -20.08
N PRO A 527 -39.11 -39.90 -21.22
CA PRO A 527 -38.55 -39.63 -22.56
C PRO A 527 -37.95 -38.25 -22.70
N ASP A 528 -38.62 -37.22 -22.20
CA ASP A 528 -38.14 -35.85 -22.30
C ASP A 528 -36.87 -35.60 -21.45
N ALA A 529 -36.60 -36.45 -20.44
CA ALA A 529 -35.36 -36.38 -19.65
C ALA A 529 -34.15 -36.93 -20.41
N VAL A 530 -34.34 -37.87 -21.33
CA VAL A 530 -33.27 -38.60 -22.05
C VAL A 530 -33.30 -38.39 -23.56
N ALA A 531 -34.12 -37.44 -24.04
CA ALA A 531 -34.26 -37.12 -25.45
C ALA A 531 -32.96 -36.63 -26.11
N PRO A 532 -32.14 -35.75 -25.48
CA PRO A 532 -30.82 -35.41 -26.01
C PRO A 532 -29.89 -36.63 -25.97
N PRO A 533 -29.11 -36.93 -27.04
CA PRO A 533 -28.14 -38.03 -27.00
C PRO A 533 -27.12 -37.91 -25.87
N ALA A 534 -26.69 -36.69 -25.56
CA ALA A 534 -25.79 -36.40 -24.43
C ALA A 534 -26.44 -36.65 -23.05
N ALA A 535 -27.76 -36.85 -22.97
CA ALA A 535 -28.46 -37.18 -21.73
C ALA A 535 -28.59 -38.70 -21.49
N GLN A 536 -28.08 -39.54 -22.40
CA GLN A 536 -28.10 -41.01 -22.32
C GLN A 536 -26.75 -41.56 -21.82
N ILE A 537 -26.32 -41.08 -20.65
CA ILE A 537 -24.97 -41.28 -20.08
C ILE A 537 -24.81 -42.57 -19.28
#